data_AF-A0AAD5WI77-F1
#
_entry.id   AF-A0AAD5WI77-F1
#
_cell.length_a   1.000
_cell.length_b   1.000
_cell.length_c   1.000
_cell.angle_alpha   90.00
_cell.angle_beta   90.00
_cell.angle_gamma   90.00
#
_symmetry.space_group_name_H-M   'P 1'
#
loop_
_entity.id
_entity.type
_entity.pdbx_description
1 polymer ?
#
loop_
_entity_poly.entity_id
_entity_poly.type
_entity_poly.pdbx_seq_one_letter_code
_entity_poly.pdbx_strand_id
1 'polypeptide(L)'
;MENGNRLEVGSTTGSTSQHSPGSSSGTTKKNTLLDHKRLQNVAITRRKLALEPRAIMTAVHQMDLVTLPADKVDILSRILPTEEERKMYAERRDEEGLSDEDRFMAALCEIERLEHKLSVMRVMADFDENVALLEPQFTHVTAASKCAREAKLFHRVLEVVLAFGNYMNSGRKGSVYGFRLSSLDSLAILKSPTDRTVTLLHMVVESIEQSFPELLKFLRTIEIR
;
A
#
# COMPACT_ATOMS: atom_id res chain seq x y z
N MET A 1 87.48 30.88 1.54
CA MET A 1 88.08 30.66 2.87
C MET A 1 87.56 29.31 3.34
N GLU A 2 88.04 28.23 2.72
CA GLU A 2 89.29 27.53 3.00
C GLU A 2 89.16 26.59 4.21
N ASN A 3 89.07 25.29 3.88
CA ASN A 3 89.60 24.08 4.52
C ASN A 3 89.47 23.88 6.05
N GLY A 4 89.18 22.69 6.58
CA GLY A 4 89.19 21.35 6.01
C GLY A 4 89.14 20.27 7.10
N ASN A 5 89.30 19.02 6.67
CA ASN A 5 89.40 17.73 7.39
C ASN A 5 88.11 17.08 7.90
N ARG A 6 87.96 15.75 7.92
CA ARG A 6 88.27 14.57 7.06
C ARG A 6 87.90 13.36 7.94
N LEU A 7 86.93 12.55 7.45
CA LEU A 7 86.68 11.11 7.63
C LEU A 7 87.07 10.40 8.95
N GLU A 8 86.10 9.70 9.56
CA GLU A 8 86.15 8.22 9.65
C GLU A 8 84.76 7.59 9.93
N VAL A 9 84.61 6.34 9.48
CA VAL A 9 83.38 5.52 9.41
C VAL A 9 83.40 4.47 10.51
N GLY A 10 82.24 4.15 11.11
CA GLY A 10 82.07 2.96 11.96
C GLY A 10 80.61 2.69 12.33
N SER A 11 80.02 1.65 11.74
CA SER A 11 78.65 1.14 11.92
C SER A 11 78.50 0.21 13.13
N THR A 12 77.35 0.25 13.83
CA THR A 12 76.37 -0.87 14.01
C THR A 12 75.42 -0.70 15.21
N THR A 13 74.11 -0.67 14.87
CA THR A 13 72.91 -1.27 15.51
C THR A 13 72.83 -1.54 17.03
N GLY A 14 71.72 -1.09 17.66
CA GLY A 14 71.20 -1.64 18.91
C GLY A 14 69.97 -0.89 19.46
N SER A 15 68.78 -1.43 19.20
CA SER A 15 67.46 -0.90 19.61
C SER A 15 67.23 -0.94 21.12
N THR A 16 66.62 0.12 21.66
CA THR A 16 66.26 0.33 23.08
C THR A 16 64.76 0.09 23.28
N SER A 17 64.40 -0.73 24.27
CA SER A 17 63.02 -0.80 24.80
C SER A 17 63.05 -0.63 26.32
N GLN A 18 62.49 0.47 26.81
CA GLN A 18 62.23 0.74 28.24
C GLN A 18 60.77 0.51 28.59
N HIS A 19 60.55 0.20 29.87
CA HIS A 19 59.30 -0.15 30.53
C HIS A 19 58.54 1.09 31.07
N SER A 20 57.20 1.00 31.15
CA SER A 20 56.27 1.51 32.20
C SER A 20 55.19 2.52 31.73
N PRO A 21 54.13 2.84 32.52
CA PRO A 21 52.84 2.14 32.54
C PRO A 21 51.63 3.09 32.31
N GLY A 22 50.42 2.55 32.05
CA GLY A 22 49.21 3.38 31.96
C GLY A 22 47.92 2.57 32.14
N SER A 23 47.22 2.83 33.24
CA SER A 23 45.89 2.30 33.54
C SER A 23 44.84 2.89 32.58
N SER A 24 44.00 2.05 31.99
CA SER A 24 42.73 2.48 31.40
C SER A 24 41.58 1.72 32.06
N SER A 25 40.64 2.51 32.59
CA SER A 25 39.37 2.09 33.14
C SER A 25 38.61 1.23 32.13
N GLY A 26 38.36 -0.04 32.48
CA GLY A 26 37.55 -0.93 31.67
C GLY A 26 36.10 -0.47 31.63
N THR A 27 35.69 0.19 30.55
CA THR A 27 34.29 0.14 30.13
C THR A 27 33.98 -1.31 29.81
N THR A 28 33.14 -1.96 30.62
CA THR A 28 32.60 -3.29 30.34
C THR A 28 31.96 -3.27 28.96
N LYS A 29 32.66 -3.79 27.94
CA LYS A 29 32.11 -3.97 26.60
C LYS A 29 30.97 -4.97 26.74
N LYS A 30 29.72 -4.49 26.61
CA LYS A 30 28.55 -5.38 26.49
C LYS A 30 28.81 -6.29 25.29
N ASN A 31 28.66 -7.60 25.46
CA ASN A 31 28.89 -8.58 24.40
C ASN A 31 27.75 -8.47 23.37
N THR A 32 28.10 -8.32 22.09
CA THR A 32 27.15 -8.31 20.97
C THR A 32 27.27 -9.59 20.15
N LEU A 33 26.13 -10.16 19.75
CA LEU A 33 26.09 -11.35 18.89
C LEU A 33 25.76 -11.00 17.45
N LEU A 34 25.00 -9.93 17.25
CA LEU A 34 24.68 -9.42 15.94
C LEU A 34 25.91 -8.80 15.29
N ASP A 35 25.97 -8.89 13.96
CA ASP A 35 26.95 -8.14 13.18
C ASP A 35 26.69 -6.63 13.29
N HIS A 36 27.70 -5.83 12.99
CA HIS A 36 27.62 -4.38 13.18
C HIS A 36 26.44 -3.75 12.41
N LYS A 37 26.14 -4.24 11.21
CA LYS A 37 25.05 -3.71 10.36
C LYS A 37 23.69 -4.05 10.94
N ARG A 38 23.45 -5.30 11.35
CA ARG A 38 22.19 -5.73 11.96
C ARG A 38 21.98 -5.05 13.30
N LEU A 39 23.02 -4.99 14.15
CA LEU A 39 22.97 -4.28 15.42
C LEU A 39 22.57 -2.80 15.25
N GLN A 40 23.15 -2.12 14.27
CA GLN A 40 22.81 -0.72 13.95
C GLN A 40 21.36 -0.59 13.47
N ASN A 41 20.87 -1.50 12.62
CA ASN A 41 19.48 -1.48 12.16
C ASN A 41 18.50 -1.68 13.34
N VAL A 42 18.81 -2.61 14.25
CA VAL A 42 18.03 -2.84 15.46
C VAL A 42 18.02 -1.60 16.36
N ALA A 43 19.17 -0.97 16.56
CA ALA A 43 19.27 0.28 17.33
C ALA A 43 18.44 1.41 16.72
N ILE A 44 18.47 1.56 15.39
CA ILE A 44 17.66 2.57 14.67
C ILE A 44 16.17 2.27 14.86
N THR A 45 15.75 1.02 14.67
CA THR A 45 14.35 0.64 14.86
C THR A 45 13.87 0.88 16.29
N ARG A 46 14.66 0.47 17.30
CA ARG A 46 14.29 0.69 18.72
C ARG A 46 14.09 2.17 19.01
N ARG A 47 14.97 3.04 18.50
CA ARG A 47 14.82 4.50 18.63
C ARG A 47 13.57 5.03 17.94
N LYS A 48 13.23 4.52 16.75
CA LYS A 48 12.03 4.92 16.00
C LYS A 48 10.74 4.46 16.66
N LEU A 49 10.73 3.27 17.28
CA LEU A 49 9.57 2.76 18.02
C LEU A 49 9.31 3.61 19.27
N ALA A 50 10.37 4.09 19.94
CA ALA A 50 10.31 4.94 21.13
C ALA A 50 9.37 4.37 22.22
N LEU A 51 9.41 3.05 22.40
CA LEU A 51 8.63 2.30 23.37
C LEU A 51 9.56 1.35 24.14
N GLU A 52 9.20 1.05 25.39
CA GLU A 52 9.87 0.03 26.17
C GLU A 52 9.73 -1.35 25.50
N PRO A 53 10.81 -2.15 25.38
CA PRO A 53 10.78 -3.49 24.81
C PRO A 53 9.63 -4.36 25.32
N ARG A 54 9.41 -4.35 26.65
CA ARG A 54 8.32 -5.12 27.28
C ARG A 54 6.93 -4.67 26.84
N ALA A 55 6.74 -3.37 26.65
CA ALA A 55 5.48 -2.82 26.17
C ALA A 55 5.23 -3.26 24.72
N ILE A 56 6.27 -3.27 23.87
CA ILE A 56 6.19 -3.79 22.50
C ILE A 56 5.79 -5.27 22.51
N MET A 57 6.47 -6.11 23.31
CA MET A 57 6.15 -7.55 23.35
C MET A 57 4.71 -7.80 23.80
N THR A 58 4.27 -7.07 24.83
CA THR A 58 2.90 -7.18 25.36
C THR A 58 1.89 -6.74 24.31
N ALA A 59 2.12 -5.61 23.64
CA ALA A 59 1.23 -5.09 22.61
C ALA A 59 1.12 -6.05 21.41
N VAL A 60 2.24 -6.65 20.96
CA VAL A 60 2.21 -7.67 19.90
C VAL A 60 1.48 -8.93 20.34
N HIS A 61 1.64 -9.36 21.60
CA HIS A 61 0.94 -10.54 22.12
C HIS A 61 -0.58 -10.31 22.23
N GLN A 62 -0.98 -9.10 22.65
CA GLN A 62 -2.38 -8.70 22.83
C GLN A 62 -3.02 -8.13 21.55
N MET A 63 -2.25 -8.00 20.46
CA MET A 63 -2.68 -7.35 19.21
C MET A 63 -3.20 -5.92 19.43
N ASP A 64 -2.55 -5.19 20.35
CA ASP A 64 -2.97 -3.85 20.78
C ASP A 64 -2.41 -2.74 19.87
N LEU A 65 -3.28 -2.21 19.03
CA LEU A 65 -2.99 -1.09 18.13
C LEU A 65 -2.95 0.28 18.82
N VAL A 66 -3.39 0.39 20.08
CA VAL A 66 -3.30 1.64 20.84
C VAL A 66 -1.87 1.86 21.32
N THR A 67 -1.26 0.83 21.91
CA THR A 67 0.14 0.90 22.36
C THR A 67 1.11 0.79 21.18
N LEU A 68 0.79 -0.01 20.16
CA LEU A 68 1.60 -0.21 18.96
C LEU A 68 0.80 0.11 17.68
N PRO A 69 0.73 1.39 17.28
CA PRO A 69 -0.04 1.81 16.10
C PRO A 69 0.58 1.32 14.79
N ALA A 70 -0.17 1.46 13.68
CA ALA A 70 0.18 0.93 12.36
C ALA A 70 1.58 1.34 11.88
N ASP A 71 1.98 2.60 12.06
CA ASP A 71 3.31 3.10 11.71
C ASP A 71 4.43 2.36 12.46
N LYS A 72 4.20 2.03 13.74
CA LYS A 72 5.15 1.27 14.56
C LYS A 72 5.15 -0.22 14.21
N VAL A 73 4.00 -0.81 13.89
CA VAL A 73 3.90 -2.18 13.35
C VAL A 73 4.72 -2.30 12.07
N ASP A 74 4.65 -1.28 11.20
CA ASP A 74 5.40 -1.19 9.95
C ASP A 74 6.90 -1.07 10.14
N ILE A 75 7.32 -0.30 11.15
CA ILE A 75 8.73 -0.17 11.52
C ILE A 75 9.24 -1.50 12.10
N LEU A 76 8.47 -2.14 12.99
CA LEU A 76 8.85 -3.40 13.63
C LEU A 76 8.97 -4.56 12.62
N SER A 77 8.09 -4.58 11.62
CA SER A 77 8.10 -5.57 10.53
C SER A 77 9.40 -5.55 9.69
N ARG A 78 10.22 -4.49 9.78
CA ARG A 78 11.50 -4.38 9.05
C ARG A 78 12.65 -5.12 9.72
N ILE A 79 12.48 -5.55 10.97
CA ILE A 79 13.53 -6.19 11.78
C ILE A 79 13.08 -7.54 12.35
N LEU A 80 12.37 -8.33 11.54
CA LEU A 80 11.98 -9.68 11.93
C LEU A 80 13.22 -10.56 12.20
N PRO A 81 13.26 -11.31 13.30
CA PRO A 81 14.34 -12.24 13.57
C PRO A 81 14.40 -13.36 12.53
N THR A 82 15.60 -13.65 12.04
CA THR A 82 15.85 -14.80 11.17
C THR A 82 15.83 -16.11 11.96
N GLU A 83 15.68 -17.24 11.26
CA GLU A 83 15.73 -18.56 11.90
C GLU A 83 17.09 -18.83 12.56
N GLU A 84 18.17 -18.32 11.98
CA GLU A 84 19.52 -18.40 12.57
C GLU A 84 19.62 -17.58 13.85
N GLU A 85 19.09 -16.35 13.86
CA GLU A 85 19.04 -15.51 15.06
C GLU A 85 18.21 -16.19 16.16
N ARG A 86 17.05 -16.79 15.82
CA ARG A 86 16.23 -17.53 16.79
C ARG A 86 16.98 -18.68 17.45
N LYS A 87 17.70 -19.48 16.66
CA LYS A 87 18.54 -20.58 17.19
C LYS A 87 19.68 -20.04 18.07
N MET A 88 20.38 -19.01 17.58
CA MET A 88 21.49 -18.38 18.29
C MET A 88 21.08 -17.85 19.67
N TYR A 89 19.90 -17.22 19.78
CA TYR A 89 19.38 -16.72 21.05
C TYR A 89 18.77 -17.83 21.92
N ALA A 90 18.17 -18.88 21.33
CA ALA A 90 17.63 -20.01 22.07
C ALA A 90 18.70 -20.87 22.75
N GLU A 91 19.90 -20.96 22.16
CA GLU A 91 21.04 -21.73 22.71
C GLU A 91 21.73 -21.02 23.89
N ARG A 92 21.53 -19.70 24.04
CA ARG A 92 22.04 -18.94 25.18
C ARG A 92 21.05 -18.93 26.33
N ARG A 93 21.52 -19.30 27.52
CA ARG A 93 20.75 -19.20 28.76
C ARG A 93 21.04 -17.94 29.57
N ASP A 94 22.13 -17.24 29.29
CA ASP A 94 22.56 -16.06 30.04
C ASP A 94 22.22 -14.76 29.27
N GLU A 95 21.23 -14.03 29.76
CA GLU A 95 20.91 -12.66 29.31
C GLU A 95 21.84 -11.60 29.93
N GLU A 96 22.58 -11.99 30.98
CA GLU A 96 23.50 -11.11 31.71
C GLU A 96 24.76 -10.84 30.89
N GLY A 97 24.86 -9.62 30.35
CA GLY A 97 26.03 -9.14 29.59
C GLY A 97 25.77 -8.85 28.11
N LEU A 98 24.55 -9.09 27.61
CA LEU A 98 24.14 -8.70 26.26
C LEU A 98 23.97 -7.19 26.11
N SER A 99 24.17 -6.68 24.89
CA SER A 99 23.77 -5.32 24.53
C SER A 99 22.25 -5.14 24.64
N ASP A 100 21.79 -3.88 24.74
CA ASP A 100 20.35 -3.61 24.85
C ASP A 100 19.62 -3.96 23.53
N GLU A 101 20.35 -3.95 22.41
CA GLU A 101 19.89 -4.35 21.09
C GLU A 101 19.76 -5.88 20.98
N ASP A 102 20.73 -6.63 21.48
CA ASP A 102 20.67 -8.10 21.54
C ASP A 102 19.53 -8.56 22.45
N ARG A 103 19.32 -7.93 23.60
CA ARG A 103 18.20 -8.24 24.49
C ARG A 103 16.85 -8.00 23.81
N PHE A 104 16.75 -6.91 23.05
CA PHE A 104 15.54 -6.63 22.27
C PHE A 104 15.31 -7.67 21.17
N MET A 105 16.37 -8.07 20.45
CA MET A 105 16.27 -9.11 19.43
C MET A 105 15.91 -10.48 20.02
N ALA A 106 16.49 -10.84 21.17
CA ALA A 106 16.14 -12.06 21.91
C ALA A 106 14.65 -12.08 22.28
N ALA A 107 14.12 -10.97 22.84
CA ALA A 107 12.70 -10.86 23.16
C ALA A 107 11.78 -10.99 21.93
N LEU A 108 12.20 -10.47 20.76
CA LEU A 108 11.46 -10.69 19.50
C LEU A 108 11.51 -12.15 19.02
N CYS A 109 12.60 -12.87 19.31
CA CYS A 109 12.74 -14.29 18.97
C CYS A 109 11.77 -15.16 19.77
N GLU A 110 11.47 -14.79 21.01
CA GLU A 110 10.52 -15.50 21.89
C GLU A 110 9.06 -15.36 21.44
N ILE A 111 8.73 -14.31 20.67
CA ILE A 111 7.37 -14.15 20.16
C ILE A 111 7.10 -15.20 19.08
N GLU A 112 6.22 -16.13 19.43
CA GLU A 112 5.69 -17.11 18.49
C GLU A 112 4.95 -16.42 17.33
N ARG A 113 5.29 -16.82 16.10
CA ARG A 113 4.66 -16.36 14.85
C ARG A 113 4.62 -14.83 14.71
N LEU A 114 5.66 -14.14 15.18
CA LEU A 114 5.78 -12.67 15.15
C LEU A 114 5.36 -12.06 13.81
N GLU A 115 5.91 -12.54 12.69
CA GLU A 115 5.59 -12.03 11.34
C GLU A 115 4.10 -12.08 11.03
N HIS A 116 3.44 -13.21 11.36
CA HIS A 116 2.00 -13.37 11.14
C HIS A 116 1.20 -12.42 12.04
N LYS A 117 1.60 -12.26 13.31
CA LYS A 117 0.95 -11.31 14.23
C LYS A 117 1.02 -9.89 13.69
N LEU A 118 2.20 -9.43 13.27
CA LEU A 118 2.36 -8.09 12.68
C LEU A 118 1.56 -7.92 11.39
N SER A 119 1.51 -8.96 10.55
CA SER A 119 0.67 -8.95 9.34
C SER A 119 -0.82 -8.79 9.68
N VAL A 120 -1.31 -9.51 10.70
CA VAL A 120 -2.70 -9.39 11.15
C VAL A 120 -2.95 -8.02 11.79
N MET A 121 -2.03 -7.50 12.62
CA MET A 121 -2.15 -6.16 13.21
C MET A 121 -2.24 -5.08 12.13
N ARG A 122 -1.46 -5.18 11.05
CA ARG A 122 -1.56 -4.26 9.91
C ARG A 122 -2.95 -4.32 9.27
N VAL A 123 -3.45 -5.52 8.99
CA VAL A 123 -4.81 -5.68 8.42
C VAL A 123 -5.85 -5.09 9.37
N MET A 124 -5.74 -5.33 10.68
CA MET A 124 -6.65 -4.75 11.68
C MET A 124 -6.63 -3.22 11.65
N ALA A 125 -5.47 -2.60 11.50
CA ALA A 125 -5.34 -1.15 11.47
C ALA A 125 -6.00 -0.53 10.22
N ASP A 126 -5.86 -1.18 9.06
CA ASP A 126 -6.36 -0.68 7.79
C ASP A 126 -7.81 -1.12 7.51
N PHE A 127 -8.37 -2.05 8.30
CA PHE A 127 -9.64 -2.71 7.98
C PHE A 127 -10.80 -1.72 7.88
N ASP A 128 -11.01 -0.91 8.91
CA ASP A 128 -12.15 0.01 8.97
C ASP A 128 -12.07 1.09 7.88
N GLU A 129 -10.87 1.61 7.60
CA GLU A 129 -10.66 2.57 6.51
C GLU A 129 -10.94 1.94 5.14
N ASN A 130 -10.47 0.71 4.91
CA ASN A 130 -10.74 -0.02 3.67
C ASN A 130 -12.23 -0.32 3.51
N VAL A 131 -12.93 -0.71 4.57
CA VAL A 131 -14.39 -0.92 4.54
C VAL A 131 -15.11 0.39 4.23
N ALA A 132 -14.78 1.48 4.93
CA ALA A 132 -15.38 2.79 4.71
C ALA A 132 -15.14 3.32 3.28
N LEU A 133 -14.01 2.97 2.66
CA LEU A 133 -13.70 3.32 1.28
C LEU A 133 -14.46 2.47 0.26
N LEU A 134 -14.61 1.18 0.50
CA LEU A 134 -15.15 0.22 -0.47
C LEU A 134 -16.67 0.10 -0.42
N GLU A 135 -17.27 0.16 0.77
CA GLU A 135 -18.71 0.05 0.98
C GLU A 135 -19.56 1.03 0.13
N PRO A 136 -19.24 2.34 0.05
CA PRO A 136 -19.99 3.27 -0.80
C PRO A 136 -19.84 2.93 -2.29
N GLN A 137 -18.68 2.43 -2.73
CA GLN A 137 -18.47 2.04 -4.13
C GLN A 137 -19.36 0.87 -4.52
N PHE A 138 -19.44 -0.16 -3.67
CA PHE A 138 -20.36 -1.29 -3.88
C PHE A 138 -21.82 -0.84 -3.86
N THR A 139 -22.18 0.06 -2.94
CA THR A 139 -23.53 0.61 -2.85
C THR A 139 -23.90 1.36 -4.13
N HIS A 140 -23.01 2.22 -4.64
CA HIS A 140 -23.24 2.94 -5.90
C HIS A 140 -23.39 2.01 -7.09
N VAL A 141 -22.51 1.02 -7.26
CA VAL A 141 -22.60 0.07 -8.39
C VAL A 141 -23.88 -0.77 -8.30
N THR A 142 -24.26 -1.19 -7.10
CA THR A 142 -25.49 -1.95 -6.86
C THR A 142 -26.72 -1.11 -7.15
N ALA A 143 -26.76 0.13 -6.65
CA ALA A 143 -27.84 1.08 -6.89
C ALA A 143 -27.97 1.42 -8.39
N ALA A 144 -26.85 1.74 -9.06
CA ALA A 144 -26.81 1.99 -10.51
C ALA A 144 -27.37 0.82 -11.30
N SER A 145 -26.92 -0.40 -10.99
CA SER A 145 -27.35 -1.63 -11.67
C SER A 145 -28.84 -1.87 -11.47
N LYS A 146 -29.34 -1.64 -10.26
CA LYS A 146 -30.75 -1.78 -9.93
C LYS A 146 -31.60 -0.72 -10.65
N CYS A 147 -31.20 0.55 -10.59
CA CYS A 147 -31.90 1.64 -11.28
C CYS A 147 -31.97 1.38 -12.79
N ALA A 148 -30.86 1.03 -13.44
CA ALA A 148 -30.86 0.73 -14.88
C ALA A 148 -31.74 -0.47 -15.25
N ARG A 149 -31.76 -1.52 -14.41
CA ARG A 149 -32.59 -2.72 -14.62
C ARG A 149 -34.08 -2.43 -14.41
N GLU A 150 -34.44 -1.54 -13.51
CA GLU A 150 -35.83 -1.27 -13.13
C GLU A 150 -36.42 -0.03 -13.84
N ALA A 151 -35.61 0.74 -14.56
CA ALA A 151 -36.01 1.96 -15.29
C ALA A 151 -36.88 1.68 -16.52
N LYS A 152 -38.15 1.34 -16.29
CA LYS A 152 -39.14 1.05 -17.33
C LYS A 152 -39.28 2.15 -18.38
N LEU A 153 -39.24 3.42 -17.96
CA LEU A 153 -39.33 4.57 -18.88
C LEU A 153 -38.10 4.63 -19.81
N PHE A 154 -36.91 4.35 -19.28
CA PHE A 154 -35.71 4.27 -20.10
C PHE A 154 -35.79 3.13 -21.12
N HIS A 155 -36.33 1.98 -20.74
CA HIS A 155 -36.53 0.87 -21.69
C HIS A 155 -37.45 1.25 -22.84
N ARG A 156 -38.53 2.00 -22.57
CA ARG A 156 -39.41 2.54 -23.63
C ARG A 156 -38.71 3.56 -24.54
N VAL A 157 -37.81 4.39 -23.99
CA VAL A 157 -36.96 5.26 -24.82
C VAL A 157 -36.09 4.42 -25.77
N LEU A 158 -35.51 3.31 -25.29
CA LEU A 158 -34.74 2.40 -26.13
C LEU A 158 -35.60 1.73 -27.22
N GLU A 159 -36.88 1.45 -26.97
CA GLU A 159 -37.82 0.95 -27.98
C GLU A 159 -38.05 1.97 -29.10
N VAL A 160 -38.19 3.27 -28.76
CA VAL A 160 -38.31 4.34 -29.77
C VAL A 160 -37.03 4.39 -30.61
N VAL A 161 -35.86 4.36 -29.98
CA VAL A 161 -34.57 4.31 -30.70
C VAL A 161 -34.48 3.09 -31.62
N LEU A 162 -34.92 1.92 -31.15
CA LEU A 162 -34.96 0.69 -31.95
C LEU A 162 -35.88 0.85 -33.17
N ALA A 163 -37.05 1.49 -33.01
CA ALA A 163 -37.98 1.75 -34.10
C ALA A 163 -37.37 2.66 -35.18
N PHE A 164 -36.71 3.75 -34.78
CA PHE A 164 -35.96 4.61 -35.70
C PHE A 164 -34.87 3.82 -36.43
N GLY A 165 -34.08 3.04 -35.69
CA GLY A 165 -33.01 2.22 -36.25
C GLY A 165 -33.50 1.20 -37.27
N ASN A 166 -34.62 0.51 -36.97
CA ASN A 166 -35.26 -0.46 -37.86
C ASN A 166 -35.83 0.21 -39.11
N TYR A 167 -36.47 1.36 -38.98
CA TYR A 167 -37.02 2.11 -40.10
C TYR A 167 -35.91 2.54 -41.08
N MET A 168 -34.85 3.17 -40.55
CA MET A 168 -33.74 3.68 -41.36
C MET A 168 -32.91 2.58 -42.03
N ASN A 169 -32.82 1.38 -41.41
CA ASN A 169 -31.98 0.27 -41.89
C ASN A 169 -32.77 -0.89 -42.51
N SER A 170 -34.07 -0.70 -42.73
CA SER A 170 -35.00 -1.71 -43.27
C SER A 170 -34.48 -2.41 -44.53
N GLY A 171 -33.75 -1.71 -45.41
CA GLY A 171 -33.19 -2.26 -46.65
C GLY A 171 -31.85 -3.00 -46.54
N ARG A 172 -31.13 -2.95 -45.41
CA ARG A 172 -29.76 -3.53 -45.30
C ARG A 172 -29.63 -4.70 -44.33
N LYS A 173 -30.39 -4.71 -43.23
CA LYS A 173 -30.20 -5.68 -42.13
C LYS A 173 -31.47 -6.38 -41.68
N GLY A 174 -32.61 -6.12 -42.32
CA GLY A 174 -33.91 -6.61 -41.85
C GLY A 174 -34.28 -6.02 -40.48
N SER A 175 -35.38 -6.52 -39.89
CA SER A 175 -35.84 -6.10 -38.57
C SER A 175 -34.99 -6.74 -37.47
N VAL A 176 -34.45 -5.93 -36.56
CA VAL A 176 -33.70 -6.40 -35.38
C VAL A 176 -34.50 -6.19 -34.10
N TYR A 177 -34.19 -7.00 -33.08
CA TYR A 177 -34.86 -6.99 -31.77
C TYR A 177 -34.11 -6.19 -30.70
N GLY A 178 -32.91 -5.69 -31.01
CA GLY A 178 -32.10 -4.95 -30.05
C GLY A 178 -30.80 -4.45 -30.66
N PHE A 179 -30.10 -3.61 -29.89
CA PHE A 179 -28.82 -3.02 -30.24
C PHE A 179 -27.93 -2.93 -28.99
N ARG A 180 -26.62 -2.72 -29.19
CA ARG A 180 -25.68 -2.52 -28.08
C ARG A 180 -25.86 -1.11 -27.52
N LEU A 181 -25.87 -0.92 -26.20
CA LEU A 181 -26.01 0.41 -25.59
C LEU A 181 -24.93 1.41 -26.06
N SER A 182 -23.73 0.93 -26.39
CA SER A 182 -22.67 1.75 -27.00
C SER A 182 -23.05 2.39 -28.34
N SER A 183 -24.10 1.90 -29.01
CA SER A 183 -24.63 2.51 -30.23
C SER A 183 -25.40 3.82 -29.96
N LEU A 184 -25.78 4.11 -28.71
CA LEU A 184 -26.45 5.36 -28.35
C LEU A 184 -25.58 6.59 -28.68
N ASP A 185 -24.25 6.48 -28.55
CA ASP A 185 -23.30 7.54 -28.92
C ASP A 185 -23.41 7.94 -30.40
N SER A 186 -23.81 7.01 -31.26
CA SER A 186 -23.97 7.26 -32.70
C SER A 186 -25.17 8.16 -33.02
N LEU A 187 -26.18 8.24 -32.13
CA LEU A 187 -27.36 9.08 -32.34
C LEU A 187 -27.00 10.57 -32.38
N ALA A 188 -26.00 10.98 -31.59
CA ALA A 188 -25.50 12.35 -31.58
C ALA A 188 -24.63 12.67 -32.81
N ILE A 189 -24.09 11.65 -33.49
CA ILE A 189 -23.18 11.81 -34.62
C ILE A 189 -23.94 11.82 -35.95
N LEU A 190 -24.98 11.01 -36.09
CA LEU A 190 -25.71 10.86 -37.34
C LEU A 190 -26.57 12.09 -37.63
N LYS A 191 -26.25 12.82 -38.69
CA LYS A 191 -26.91 14.08 -39.07
C LYS A 191 -28.00 13.87 -40.11
N SER A 192 -28.99 14.77 -40.12
CA SER A 192 -30.01 14.82 -41.16
C SER A 192 -29.37 15.08 -42.52
N PRO A 193 -29.79 14.39 -43.59
CA PRO A 193 -29.38 14.71 -44.96
C PRO A 193 -29.82 16.12 -45.39
N THR A 194 -30.95 16.60 -44.88
CA THR A 194 -31.57 17.87 -45.27
C THR A 194 -31.03 19.05 -44.45
N ASP A 195 -30.70 18.82 -43.18
CA ASP A 195 -30.14 19.85 -42.29
C ASP A 195 -29.01 19.28 -41.41
N ARG A 196 -27.77 19.66 -41.73
CA ARG A 196 -26.58 19.15 -41.02
C ARG A 196 -26.42 19.67 -39.58
N THR A 197 -27.28 20.58 -39.13
CA THR A 197 -27.34 21.03 -37.73
C THR A 197 -28.17 20.08 -36.87
N VAL A 198 -29.10 19.33 -37.47
CA VAL A 198 -29.99 18.38 -36.78
C VAL A 198 -29.37 16.98 -36.80
N THR A 199 -29.39 16.31 -35.64
CA THR A 199 -28.92 14.92 -35.49
C THR A 199 -30.08 13.97 -35.28
N LEU A 200 -29.84 12.66 -35.41
CA LEU A 200 -30.83 11.64 -35.12
C LEU A 200 -31.30 11.72 -33.66
N LEU A 201 -30.41 12.09 -32.74
CA LEU A 201 -30.80 12.35 -31.35
C LEU A 201 -31.85 13.46 -31.24
N HIS A 202 -31.69 14.58 -31.96
CA HIS A 202 -32.69 15.66 -31.95
C HIS A 202 -34.05 15.17 -32.45
N MET A 203 -34.07 14.39 -33.54
CA MET A 203 -35.31 13.82 -34.09
C MET A 203 -35.99 12.84 -33.13
N VAL A 204 -35.20 12.02 -32.44
CA VAL A 204 -35.72 11.09 -31.42
C VAL A 204 -36.32 11.85 -30.25
N VAL A 205 -35.63 12.89 -29.75
CA VAL A 205 -36.14 13.73 -28.66
C VAL A 205 -37.43 14.43 -29.07
N GLU A 206 -37.47 15.07 -30.24
CA GLU A 206 -38.67 15.73 -30.76
C GLU A 206 -39.85 14.74 -30.90
N SER A 207 -39.59 13.54 -31.41
CA SER A 207 -40.61 12.49 -31.50
C SER A 207 -41.13 12.05 -30.13
N ILE A 208 -40.26 11.93 -29.14
CA ILE A 208 -40.65 11.62 -27.76
C ILE A 208 -41.47 12.77 -27.17
N GLU A 209 -41.06 14.02 -27.34
CA GLU A 209 -41.80 15.19 -26.83
C GLU A 209 -43.22 15.29 -27.41
N GLN A 210 -43.37 15.01 -28.70
CA GLN A 210 -44.65 15.11 -29.39
C GLN A 210 -45.57 13.91 -29.14
N SER A 211 -45.01 12.69 -29.07
CA SER A 211 -45.81 11.44 -29.06
C SER A 211 -45.85 10.74 -27.71
N PHE A 212 -44.81 10.89 -26.88
CA PHE A 212 -44.62 10.15 -25.62
C PHE A 212 -44.01 11.03 -24.51
N PRO A 213 -44.62 12.19 -24.17
CA PRO A 213 -44.02 13.17 -23.26
C PRO A 213 -43.77 12.63 -21.84
N GLU A 214 -44.47 11.58 -21.43
CA GLU A 214 -44.22 10.89 -20.16
C GLU A 214 -42.83 10.25 -20.09
N LEU A 215 -42.25 9.86 -21.23
CA LEU A 215 -40.94 9.23 -21.28
C LEU A 215 -39.84 10.20 -20.88
N LEU A 216 -40.01 11.52 -21.05
CA LEU A 216 -39.04 12.53 -20.62
C LEU A 216 -38.72 12.46 -19.11
N LYS A 217 -39.62 11.86 -18.32
CA LYS A 217 -39.42 11.64 -16.88
C LYS A 217 -38.40 10.54 -16.58
N PHE A 218 -37.90 9.80 -17.58
CA PHE A 218 -36.95 8.70 -17.40
C PHE A 218 -35.67 9.14 -16.68
N LEU A 219 -35.23 10.38 -16.88
CA LEU A 219 -34.05 10.94 -16.21
C LEU A 219 -34.13 10.82 -14.69
N ARG A 220 -35.32 11.05 -14.11
CA ARG A 220 -35.55 10.91 -12.66
C ARG A 220 -35.53 9.47 -12.17
N THR A 221 -35.70 8.51 -13.07
CA THR A 221 -35.75 7.07 -12.73
C THR A 221 -34.39 6.39 -12.83
N ILE A 222 -33.45 6.99 -13.56
CA ILE A 222 -32.08 6.47 -13.72
C ILE A 222 -31.07 7.22 -12.85
N GLU A 223 -31.46 8.33 -12.25
CA GLU A 223 -30.63 9.09 -11.31
C GLU A 223 -30.35 8.25 -10.06
N ILE A 224 -29.07 8.00 -9.80
CA ILE A 224 -28.59 7.28 -8.61
C ILE A 224 -28.63 8.29 -7.47
N ARG A 225 -29.51 8.08 -6.49
CA ARG A 225 -29.55 8.86 -5.25
C ARG A 225 -28.61 8.27 -4.20
#